data_AF-A0AAD4L5K2-F1
#
_entry.id   AF-A0AAD4L5K2-F1
#
_cell.length_a   1.000
_cell.length_b   1.000
_cell.length_c   1.000
_cell.angle_alpha   90.00
_cell.angle_beta   90.00
_cell.angle_gamma   90.00
#
_symmetry.space_group_name_H-M   'P 1'
#
loop_
_entity.id
_entity.type
_entity.pdbx_description
1 polymer ?
#
loop_
_entity_poly.entity_id
_entity_poly.type
_entity_poly.pdbx_seq_one_letter_code
_entity_poly.pdbx_strand_id
1 'polypeptide(L)'
;MMEISVKIMAELLSVLALATKQIKQGRFKKFAKKLLGESEIEAILRRLDRLTQEEGRMTMTQTLEVVCGLVNTVKVVLDGMQGFSDGNRRLIRMADMMQQIANDINKMKRDRLHRESRSWLSPPDPSSNYNIALDIHQDGTATWFCEGSVFAEWNAKGSLLWIHGK
;
A
#
# COMPACT_ATOMS: atom_id res chain seq x y z
N MET A 1 -5.42 -59.75 1.75
CA MET A 1 -6.07 -59.14 0.57
C MET A 1 -5.08 -58.39 -0.33
N MET A 2 -4.24 -57.47 0.18
CA MET A 2 -3.33 -56.65 -0.62
C MET A 2 -2.23 -57.45 -1.40
N GLU A 3 -1.71 -58.55 -0.85
CA GLU A 3 -0.69 -59.38 -1.53
C GLU A 3 -1.19 -60.10 -2.79
N ILE A 4 -2.44 -60.57 -2.78
CA ILE A 4 -3.02 -61.31 -3.90
C ILE A 4 -3.24 -60.35 -5.08
N SER A 5 -3.72 -59.14 -4.82
CA SER A 5 -3.89 -58.11 -5.85
C SER A 5 -2.56 -57.68 -6.47
N VAL A 6 -1.48 -57.56 -5.69
CA VAL A 6 -0.14 -57.22 -6.20
C VAL A 6 0.41 -58.31 -7.12
N LYS A 7 0.25 -59.58 -6.75
CA LYS A 7 0.65 -60.71 -7.62
C LYS A 7 -0.13 -60.73 -8.93
N ILE A 8 -1.45 -60.49 -8.88
CA ILE A 8 -2.28 -60.39 -10.09
C ILE A 8 -1.83 -59.21 -10.97
N MET A 9 -1.53 -58.05 -10.39
CA MET A 9 -1.03 -56.88 -11.12
C MET A 9 0.32 -57.14 -11.80
N ALA A 10 1.25 -57.80 -11.09
CA ALA A 10 2.55 -58.17 -11.66
C ALA A 10 2.40 -59.11 -12.87
N GLU A 11 1.46 -60.06 -12.78
CA GLU A 11 1.22 -60.99 -13.87
C GLU A 11 0.55 -60.33 -15.08
N LEU A 12 -0.41 -59.43 -14.84
CA LEU A 12 -1.01 -58.62 -15.89
C LEU A 12 0.03 -57.74 -16.59
N LEU A 13 0.95 -57.12 -15.84
CA LEU A 13 2.05 -56.34 -16.40
C LEU A 13 3.00 -57.20 -17.25
N SER A 14 3.30 -58.42 -16.80
CA SER A 14 4.11 -59.38 -17.58
C SER A 14 3.43 -59.74 -18.90
N VAL A 15 2.13 -60.04 -18.88
CA VAL A 15 1.34 -60.34 -20.08
C VAL A 15 1.28 -59.12 -21.01
N LEU A 16 1.05 -57.92 -20.47
CA LEU A 16 1.03 -56.67 -21.23
C LEU A 16 2.39 -56.35 -21.86
N ALA A 17 3.49 -56.57 -21.14
CA ALA A 17 4.85 -56.40 -21.64
C ALA A 17 5.15 -57.38 -22.79
N LEU A 18 4.70 -58.63 -22.66
CA LEU A 18 4.82 -59.63 -23.72
C LEU A 18 4.02 -59.23 -24.96
N ALA A 19 2.77 -58.77 -24.75
CA ALA A 19 1.88 -58.34 -25.82
C ALA A 19 2.46 -57.12 -26.57
N THR A 20 2.92 -56.09 -25.86
CA THR A 20 3.54 -54.91 -26.48
C THR A 20 4.81 -55.26 -27.25
N LYS A 21 5.62 -56.22 -26.77
CA LYS A 21 6.78 -56.74 -27.50
C LYS A 21 6.37 -57.44 -28.81
N GLN A 22 5.29 -58.23 -28.80
CA GLN A 22 4.77 -58.89 -30.02
C GLN A 22 4.14 -57.92 -31.02
N ILE A 23 3.52 -56.84 -30.53
CA ILE A 23 2.99 -55.74 -31.35
C ILE A 23 4.14 -55.01 -32.04
N LYS A 24 5.21 -54.62 -31.31
CA LYS A 24 6.40 -53.98 -31.89
C LYS A 24 7.12 -54.83 -32.94
N GLN A 25 7.10 -56.15 -32.78
CA GLN A 25 7.66 -57.09 -33.76
C GLN A 25 6.78 -57.29 -35.01
N GLY A 26 5.63 -56.64 -35.10
CA GLY A 26 4.71 -56.72 -36.24
C GLY A 26 4.07 -58.09 -36.44
N ARG A 27 4.31 -59.05 -35.53
CA ARG A 27 3.80 -60.43 -35.62
C ARG A 27 2.29 -60.48 -35.44
N PHE A 28 1.76 -59.64 -34.56
CA PHE A 28 0.31 -59.48 -34.40
C PHE A 28 -0.38 -59.06 -35.70
N LYS A 29 0.20 -58.11 -36.44
CA LYS A 29 -0.30 -57.68 -37.76
C LYS A 29 -0.33 -58.84 -38.75
N LYS A 30 0.70 -59.69 -38.77
CA LYS A 30 0.75 -60.90 -39.64
C LYS A 30 -0.28 -61.96 -39.23
N PHE A 31 -0.46 -62.18 -37.94
CA PHE A 31 -1.42 -63.17 -37.41
C PHE A 31 -2.85 -62.75 -37.71
N ALA A 32 -3.19 -61.49 -37.42
CA ALA A 32 -4.48 -60.92 -37.78
C ALA A 32 -4.72 -61.08 -39.29
N LYS A 33 -3.72 -60.74 -40.14
CA LYS A 33 -3.77 -60.82 -41.62
C LYS A 33 -4.19 -62.19 -42.14
N LYS A 34 -3.80 -63.24 -41.42
CA LYS A 34 -4.11 -64.63 -41.79
C LYS A 34 -5.51 -65.09 -41.35
N LEU A 35 -6.10 -64.47 -40.34
CA LEU A 35 -7.35 -64.90 -39.70
C LEU A 35 -8.59 -64.13 -40.17
N LEU A 36 -8.45 -62.84 -40.48
CA LEU A 36 -9.58 -61.94 -40.78
C LEU A 36 -9.58 -61.40 -42.23
N GLY A 37 -8.52 -61.67 -43.00
CA GLY A 37 -8.36 -61.12 -44.35
C GLY A 37 -7.84 -59.67 -44.35
N GLU A 38 -7.06 -59.30 -45.37
CA GLU A 38 -6.27 -58.04 -45.36
C GLU A 38 -7.11 -56.77 -45.24
N SER A 39 -8.32 -56.75 -45.82
CA SER A 39 -9.18 -55.56 -45.84
C SER A 39 -9.77 -55.22 -44.45
N GLU A 40 -10.21 -56.22 -43.68
CA GLU A 40 -10.83 -56.00 -42.36
C GLU A 40 -9.82 -55.51 -41.32
N ILE A 41 -8.57 -55.97 -41.38
CA ILE A 41 -7.56 -55.63 -40.37
C ILE A 41 -7.01 -54.25 -40.59
N GLU A 42 -6.79 -53.87 -41.86
CA GLU A 42 -6.40 -52.50 -42.20
C GLU A 42 -7.48 -51.52 -41.70
N ALA A 43 -8.77 -51.89 -41.82
CA ALA A 43 -9.88 -51.10 -41.29
C ALA A 43 -9.91 -51.02 -39.75
N ILE A 44 -9.69 -52.13 -39.04
CA ILE A 44 -9.65 -52.17 -37.56
C ILE A 44 -8.45 -51.38 -37.02
N LEU A 45 -7.26 -51.56 -37.60
CA LEU A 45 -6.07 -50.82 -37.19
C LEU A 45 -6.23 -49.32 -37.42
N ARG A 46 -6.80 -48.92 -38.57
CA ARG A 46 -7.14 -47.51 -38.82
C ARG A 46 -8.14 -46.95 -37.81
N ARG A 47 -9.13 -47.75 -37.39
CA ARG A 47 -10.08 -47.35 -36.34
C ARG A 47 -9.41 -47.19 -34.98
N LEU A 48 -8.51 -48.10 -34.61
CA LEU A 48 -7.77 -48.03 -33.36
C LEU A 48 -6.83 -46.83 -33.31
N ASP A 49 -6.10 -46.57 -34.39
CA ASP A 49 -5.20 -45.41 -34.51
C ASP A 49 -5.98 -44.10 -34.39
N ARG A 50 -7.13 -44.02 -35.08
CA ARG A 50 -8.06 -42.88 -34.97
C ARG A 50 -8.56 -42.68 -33.53
N LEU A 51 -9.03 -43.74 -32.88
CA LEU A 51 -9.53 -43.67 -31.50
C LEU A 51 -8.42 -43.25 -30.52
N THR A 52 -7.20 -43.75 -30.71
CA THR A 52 -6.04 -43.38 -29.88
C THR A 52 -5.71 -41.89 -30.03
N GLN A 53 -5.76 -41.36 -31.26
CA GLN A 53 -5.53 -39.94 -31.51
C GLN A 53 -6.67 -39.07 -30.96
N GLU A 54 -7.92 -39.49 -31.11
CA GLU A 54 -9.09 -38.80 -30.55
C GLU A 54 -9.04 -38.77 -29.02
N GLU A 55 -8.68 -39.87 -28.36
CA GLU A 55 -8.50 -39.95 -26.90
C GLU A 55 -7.36 -39.06 -26.42
N GLY A 56 -6.23 -39.04 -27.13
CA GLY A 56 -5.12 -38.13 -26.85
C GLY A 56 -5.50 -36.66 -27.00
N ARG A 57 -6.26 -36.32 -28.05
CA ARG A 57 -6.77 -34.95 -28.26
C ARG A 57 -7.78 -34.56 -27.20
N MET A 58 -8.71 -35.44 -26.85
CA MET A 58 -9.73 -35.21 -25.84
C MET A 58 -9.11 -34.98 -24.46
N THR A 59 -8.11 -35.80 -24.08
CA THR A 59 -7.34 -35.62 -22.83
C THR A 59 -6.60 -34.28 -22.81
N MET A 60 -5.99 -33.89 -23.94
CA MET A 60 -5.31 -32.60 -24.07
C MET A 60 -6.29 -31.42 -23.95
N THR A 61 -7.46 -31.51 -24.58
CA THR A 61 -8.51 -30.48 -24.47
C THR A 61 -9.02 -30.35 -23.04
N GLN A 62 -9.33 -31.47 -22.36
CA GLN A 62 -9.75 -31.47 -20.96
C GLN A 62 -8.68 -30.87 -20.04
N THR A 63 -7.41 -31.23 -20.26
CA THR A 63 -6.29 -30.69 -19.49
C THR A 63 -6.18 -29.18 -19.69
N LEU A 64 -6.27 -28.71 -20.94
CA LEU A 64 -6.21 -27.28 -21.24
C LEU A 64 -7.39 -26.51 -20.64
N GLU A 65 -8.60 -27.07 -20.66
CA GLU A 65 -9.78 -26.46 -20.04
C GLU A 65 -9.56 -26.22 -18.54
N VAL A 66 -9.08 -27.24 -17.82
CA VAL A 66 -8.76 -27.12 -16.39
C VAL A 66 -7.67 -26.08 -16.16
N VAL A 67 -6.59 -26.11 -16.95
CA VAL A 67 -5.48 -25.14 -16.82
C VAL A 67 -5.96 -23.72 -17.07
N CYS A 68 -6.76 -23.48 -18.11
CA CYS A 68 -7.34 -22.16 -18.39
C CYS A 68 -8.25 -21.69 -17.26
N GLY A 69 -9.08 -22.58 -16.69
CA GLY A 69 -9.91 -22.27 -15.52
C GLY A 69 -9.09 -21.87 -14.29
N LEU A 70 -7.98 -22.57 -14.04
CA LEU A 70 -7.05 -22.27 -12.96
C LEU A 70 -6.38 -20.90 -13.17
N VAL A 71 -5.89 -20.62 -14.38
CA VAL A 71 -5.26 -19.34 -14.72
C VAL A 71 -6.22 -18.16 -14.47
N ASN A 72 -7.49 -18.31 -14.85
CA ASN A 72 -8.50 -17.29 -14.57
C ASN A 72 -8.75 -17.10 -13.07
N THR A 73 -8.79 -18.18 -12.30
CA THR A 73 -8.96 -18.12 -10.83
C THR A 73 -7.79 -17.40 -10.18
N VAL A 74 -6.55 -17.74 -10.57
CA VAL A 74 -5.34 -17.09 -10.07
C VAL A 74 -5.35 -15.59 -10.38
N LYS A 75 -5.77 -15.20 -11.59
CA LYS A 75 -5.89 -13.78 -11.96
C LYS A 75 -6.87 -13.03 -11.05
N VAL A 76 -8.07 -13.58 -10.82
CA VAL A 76 -9.08 -12.95 -9.94
C VAL A 76 -8.54 -12.77 -8.52
N VAL A 77 -7.81 -13.77 -7.99
CA VAL A 77 -7.19 -13.68 -6.67
C VAL A 77 -6.10 -12.60 -6.62
N LEU A 78 -5.25 -12.51 -7.66
CA LEU A 78 -4.21 -11.48 -7.75
C LEU A 78 -4.80 -10.06 -7.83
N ASP A 79 -5.83 -9.86 -8.66
CA ASP A 79 -6.51 -8.57 -8.80
C ASP A 79 -7.14 -8.13 -7.47
N GLY A 80 -7.72 -9.08 -6.71
CA GLY A 80 -8.24 -8.82 -5.36
C GLY A 80 -7.17 -8.42 -4.33
N MET A 81 -6.02 -9.10 -4.36
CA MET A 81 -4.88 -8.76 -3.49
C MET A 81 -4.30 -7.37 -3.80
N GLN A 82 -4.28 -6.98 -5.07
CA GLN A 82 -3.84 -5.66 -5.48
C GLN A 82 -4.79 -4.57 -4.96
N GLY A 83 -6.10 -4.80 -5.05
CA GLY A 83 -7.10 -3.89 -4.46
C GLY A 83 -6.94 -3.73 -2.94
N PHE A 84 -6.59 -4.81 -2.23
CA PHE A 84 -6.28 -4.75 -0.80
C PHE A 84 -5.03 -3.91 -0.50
N SER A 85 -3.96 -4.11 -1.27
CA SER A 85 -2.71 -3.32 -1.14
C SER A 85 -2.95 -1.83 -1.38
N ASP A 86 -3.74 -1.49 -2.39
CA ASP A 86 -4.10 -0.10 -2.69
C ASP A 86 -4.97 0.53 -1.59
N GLY A 87 -5.92 -0.24 -1.05
CA GLY A 87 -6.70 0.16 0.12
C GLY A 87 -5.80 0.48 1.32
N ASN A 88 -4.86 -0.42 1.64
CA ASN A 88 -3.92 -0.23 2.74
C ASN A 88 -3.03 1.02 2.52
N ARG A 89 -2.57 1.25 1.29
CA ARG A 89 -1.79 2.46 0.94
C ARG A 89 -2.59 3.75 1.12
N ARG A 90 -3.92 3.73 0.89
CA ARG A 90 -4.79 4.88 1.15
C ARG A 90 -4.97 5.13 2.65
N LEU A 91 -5.13 4.06 3.44
CA LEU A 91 -5.24 4.16 4.90
C LEU A 91 -3.97 4.73 5.53
N ILE A 92 -2.78 4.26 5.14
CA ILE A 92 -1.50 4.79 5.65
C ILE A 92 -1.37 6.29 5.33
N ARG A 93 -1.66 6.71 4.09
CA ARG A 93 -1.65 8.14 3.72
C ARG A 93 -2.61 8.96 4.57
N MET A 94 -3.78 8.42 4.90
CA MET A 94 -4.75 9.12 5.73
C MET A 94 -4.27 9.23 7.18
N ALA A 95 -3.61 8.21 7.71
CA ALA A 95 -2.97 8.27 9.03
C ALA A 95 -1.88 9.34 9.08
N ASP A 96 -1.02 9.42 8.05
CA ASP A 96 0.02 10.46 7.97
C ASP A 96 -0.58 11.87 7.92
N MET A 97 -1.63 12.08 7.12
CA MET A 97 -2.36 13.35 7.06
C MET A 97 -2.98 13.70 8.42
N MET A 98 -3.59 12.73 9.12
CA MET A 98 -4.13 12.95 10.46
C MET A 98 -3.05 13.35 11.47
N GLN A 99 -1.87 12.73 11.38
CA GLN A 99 -0.74 13.07 12.24
C GLN A 99 -0.23 14.49 11.96
N GLN A 100 -0.18 14.89 10.69
CA GLN A 100 0.20 16.25 10.30
C GLN A 100 -0.80 17.30 10.82
N ILE A 101 -2.10 17.04 10.67
CA ILE A 101 -3.16 17.91 11.20
C ILE A 101 -3.04 18.05 12.73
N ALA A 102 -2.79 16.96 13.45
CA ALA A 102 -2.59 17.00 14.90
C ALA A 102 -1.40 17.88 15.29
N ASN A 103 -0.29 17.79 14.55
CA ASN A 103 0.89 18.63 14.76
C ASN A 103 0.60 20.11 14.49
N ASP A 104 -0.12 20.43 13.41
CA ASP A 104 -0.50 21.80 13.07
C ASP A 104 -1.44 22.42 14.10
N ILE A 105 -2.41 21.65 14.62
CA ILE A 105 -3.29 22.10 15.71
C ILE A 105 -2.47 22.44 16.95
N ASN A 106 -1.52 21.59 17.33
CA ASN A 106 -0.64 21.84 18.48
C ASN A 106 0.23 23.08 18.27
N LYS A 107 0.76 23.27 17.06
CA LYS A 107 1.51 24.48 16.70
C LYS A 107 0.64 25.73 16.79
N MET A 108 -0.55 25.71 16.19
CA MET A 108 -1.51 26.83 16.26
C MET A 108 -1.88 27.19 17.70
N LYS A 109 -2.08 26.18 18.56
CA LYS A 109 -2.36 26.41 19.99
C LYS A 109 -1.18 27.10 20.68
N ARG A 110 0.06 26.68 20.38
CA ARG A 110 1.28 27.31 20.90
C ARG A 110 1.41 28.76 20.42
N ASP A 111 1.21 29.00 19.12
CA ASP A 111 1.30 30.33 18.53
C ASP A 111 0.24 31.27 19.10
N ARG A 112 -0.97 30.76 19.35
CA ARG A 112 -2.03 31.50 20.04
C ARG A 112 -1.61 31.90 21.45
N LEU A 113 -1.14 30.95 22.25
CA LEU A 113 -0.64 31.23 23.61
C LEU A 113 0.49 32.26 23.60
N HIS A 114 1.42 32.18 22.64
CA HIS A 114 2.47 33.18 22.49
C HIS A 114 1.92 34.57 22.16
N ARG A 115 0.92 34.68 21.29
CA ARG A 115 0.28 35.96 20.96
C ARG A 115 -0.45 36.54 22.17
N GLU A 116 -1.21 35.73 22.89
CA GLU A 116 -1.94 36.17 24.09
C GLU A 116 -0.96 36.63 25.18
N SER A 117 0.14 35.89 25.40
CA SER A 117 1.20 36.30 26.33
C SER A 117 1.86 37.62 25.91
N ARG A 118 2.18 37.80 24.62
CA ARG A 118 2.72 39.06 24.11
C ARG A 118 1.76 40.22 24.27
N SER A 119 0.47 39.98 24.00
CA SER A 119 -0.58 40.99 24.17
C SER A 119 -0.72 41.40 25.63
N TRP A 120 -0.66 40.45 26.56
CA TRP A 120 -0.77 40.74 28.00
C TRP A 120 0.44 41.51 28.53
N LEU A 121 1.64 41.20 28.03
CA LEU A 121 2.88 41.92 28.37
C LEU A 121 3.08 43.22 27.59
N SER A 122 2.22 43.52 26.61
CA SER A 122 2.36 44.73 25.81
C SER A 122 2.10 45.94 26.70
N PRO A 123 2.95 46.98 26.61
CA PRO A 123 2.68 48.21 27.36
C PRO A 123 1.34 48.80 26.91
N PRO A 124 0.60 49.47 27.81
CA PRO A 124 -0.56 50.27 27.41
C PRO A 124 -0.13 51.33 26.39
N ASP A 125 -1.05 51.74 25.52
CA ASP A 125 -0.77 52.79 24.54
C ASP A 125 -0.28 54.07 25.25
N PRO A 126 0.97 54.51 25.01
CA PRO A 126 1.53 55.67 25.68
C PRO A 126 0.74 56.96 25.39
N SER A 127 0.07 57.03 24.24
CA SER A 127 -0.71 58.21 23.85
C SER A 127 -1.86 58.46 24.82
N SER A 128 -2.48 57.40 25.34
CA SER A 128 -3.58 57.51 26.29
C SER A 128 -3.11 58.13 27.61
N ASN A 129 -1.97 57.68 28.14
CA ASN A 129 -1.37 58.28 29.35
C ASN A 129 -0.89 59.71 29.09
N TYR A 130 -0.29 59.96 27.93
CA TYR A 130 0.15 61.30 27.53
C TYR A 130 -1.01 62.29 27.45
N ASN A 131 -2.11 61.91 26.79
CA ASN A 131 -3.31 62.74 26.65
C ASN A 131 -3.97 63.00 28.01
N ILE A 132 -4.06 61.99 28.89
CA ILE A 132 -4.57 62.18 30.26
C ILE A 132 -3.68 63.15 31.03
N ALA A 133 -2.35 62.96 30.98
CA ALA A 133 -1.40 63.85 31.64
C ALA A 133 -1.50 65.28 31.12
N LEU A 134 -1.73 65.45 29.82
CA LEU A 134 -1.94 66.74 29.17
C LEU A 134 -3.26 67.39 29.59
N ASP A 135 -4.34 66.62 29.75
CA ASP A 135 -5.66 67.13 30.15
C ASP A 135 -5.71 67.56 31.63
N ILE A 136 -5.04 66.82 32.51
CA ILE A 136 -4.96 67.18 33.94
C ILE A 136 -3.84 68.18 34.26
N HIS A 137 -2.98 68.49 33.29
CA HIS A 137 -1.87 69.41 33.46
C HIS A 137 -2.39 70.80 33.81
N GLN A 138 -1.81 71.39 34.86
CA GLN A 138 -2.07 72.77 35.25
C GLN A 138 -0.89 73.64 34.81
N ASP A 139 -1.18 74.85 34.34
CA ASP A 139 -0.14 75.82 33.97
C ASP A 139 0.85 76.04 35.13
N GLY A 140 2.16 75.96 34.82
CA GLY A 140 3.24 76.05 35.81
C GLY A 140 3.67 74.71 36.43
N THR A 141 3.03 73.59 36.07
CA THR A 141 3.45 72.26 36.53
C THR A 141 4.81 71.90 35.92
N ALA A 142 5.70 71.33 36.75
CA ALA A 142 7.05 70.89 36.36
C ALA A 142 7.98 71.98 35.79
N THR A 143 7.59 73.24 35.77
CA THR A 143 8.41 74.36 35.24
C THR A 143 9.75 74.49 35.96
N TRP A 144 9.77 74.27 37.29
CA TRP A 144 11.00 74.23 38.09
C TRP A 144 12.04 73.22 37.57
N PHE A 145 11.57 72.16 36.91
CA PHE A 145 12.39 71.11 36.34
C PHE A 145 12.66 71.37 34.85
N CYS A 146 11.62 71.54 34.03
CA CYS A 146 11.71 71.67 32.58
C CYS A 146 12.45 72.94 32.12
N GLU A 147 12.30 74.04 32.85
CA GLU A 147 13.04 75.29 32.60
C GLU A 147 14.27 75.43 33.51
N GLY A 148 14.50 74.45 34.40
CA GLY A 148 15.62 74.43 35.32
C GLY A 148 16.92 74.00 34.66
N SER A 149 18.04 74.45 35.23
CA SER A 149 19.38 74.08 34.76
C SER A 149 19.65 72.57 34.84
N VAL A 150 19.03 71.87 35.79
CA VAL A 150 19.20 70.43 36.02
C VAL A 150 18.78 69.60 34.80
N PHE A 151 17.61 69.89 34.23
CA PHE A 151 17.15 69.19 33.03
C PHE A 151 17.99 69.56 31.80
N ALA A 152 18.32 70.84 31.64
CA ALA A 152 19.12 71.31 30.52
C ALA A 152 20.53 70.67 30.50
N GLU A 153 21.18 70.59 31.67
CA GLU A 153 22.50 69.96 31.81
C GLU A 153 22.45 68.46 31.56
N TRP A 154 21.42 67.79 32.08
CA TRP A 154 21.20 66.36 31.84
C TRP A 154 20.95 66.06 30.36
N ASN A 155 20.07 66.81 29.70
CA ASN A 155 19.72 66.62 28.28
C ASN A 155 20.94 66.82 27.36
N ALA A 156 21.87 67.70 27.74
CA ALA A 156 23.10 67.94 26.99
C ALA A 156 24.18 66.85 27.20
N LYS A 157 24.28 66.27 28.40
CA LYS A 157 25.38 65.35 28.76
C LYS A 157 25.00 63.87 28.74
N GLY A 158 23.70 63.54 28.83
CA GLY A 158 23.19 62.17 28.72
C GLY A 158 23.56 61.22 29.88
N SER A 159 23.70 61.73 31.11
CA SER A 159 24.00 60.93 32.32
C SER A 159 22.72 60.39 33.01
N LEU A 160 22.86 59.66 34.13
CA LEU A 160 21.72 59.24 34.97
C LEU A 160 21.23 60.42 35.82
N LEU A 161 19.94 60.73 35.80
CA LEU A 161 19.31 61.77 36.64
C LEU A 161 18.19 61.15 37.47
N TRP A 162 18.30 61.25 38.80
CA TRP A 162 17.26 60.82 39.71
C TRP A 162 16.36 62.00 40.10
N ILE A 163 15.08 61.91 39.74
CA ILE A 163 14.04 62.84 40.18
C ILE A 163 13.23 62.13 41.27
N HIS A 164 13.21 62.69 42.47
CA HIS A 164 12.36 62.18 43.55
C HIS A 164 11.10 63.04 43.66
N GLY A 165 9.94 62.38 43.70
CA GLY A 165 8.70 63.04 44.16
C GLY A 165 8.77 63.31 45.66
N LYS A 166 7.85 64.13 46.16
CA LYS A 166 7.51 64.16 47.59
C LYS A 166 6.29 63.29 47.83
#